data_AF-A0A196KZM8-F1
#
_entry.id   AF-A0A196KZM8-F1
#
_cell.length_a   1.000
_cell.length_b   1.000
_cell.length_c   1.000
_cell.angle_alpha   90.00
_cell.angle_beta   90.00
_cell.angle_gamma   90.00
#
_symmetry.space_group_name_H-M   'P 1'
#
loop_
_entity.id
_entity.type
_entity.pdbx_description
1 polymer ?
#
loop_
_entity_poly.entity_id
_entity_poly.type
_entity_poly.pdbx_seq_one_letter_code
_entity_poly.pdbx_strand_id
1 'polypeptide(L)' 'MNTRTSFITLDTRQITSTEATTANSQARHMRETDLNEYGKSGYELRSTIVVPQEDGIVIVDTLARTQEMI' A
#
# COMPACT_ATOMS: atom_id res chain seq x y z
N MET A 1 -5.63 29.24 7.04
CA MET A 1 -5.11 28.21 6.13
C MET A 1 -6.04 27.02 6.19
N ASN A 2 -6.67 26.67 5.08
CA ASN A 2 -7.54 25.49 5.01
C ASN A 2 -6.79 24.41 4.24
N THR A 3 -6.56 23.25 4.85
CA THR A 3 -5.86 22.13 4.20
C THR A 3 -6.85 21.04 3.86
N ARG A 4 -6.64 20.39 2.71
CA ARG A 4 -7.36 19.18 2.33
C ARG A 4 -6.40 18.03 2.29
N THR A 5 -6.71 16.97 3.04
CA THR A 5 -5.96 15.72 3.00
C THR A 5 -6.77 14.65 2.30
N SER A 6 -6.17 14.00 1.31
CA SER A 6 -6.69 12.82 0.63
C SER A 6 -5.97 11.58 1.13
N PHE A 7 -6.69 10.47 1.27
CA PHE A 7 -6.14 9.18 1.72
C PHE A 7 -6.37 8.11 0.65
N ILE A 8 -5.46 7.16 0.56
CA ILE A 8 -5.61 5.94 -0.23
C ILE A 8 -5.01 4.75 0.51
N THR A 9 -5.57 3.57 0.28
CA THR A 9 -5.05 2.31 0.79
C THR A 9 -4.59 1.40 -0.33
N LEU A 10 -3.45 0.71 -0.14
CA LEU A 10 -2.96 -0.34 -1.02
C LEU A 10 -2.96 -1.66 -0.25
N ASP A 11 -3.57 -2.67 -0.84
CA ASP A 11 -3.70 -3.99 -0.23
C ASP A 11 -2.82 -5.00 -0.98
N THR A 12 -1.91 -5.65 -0.26
CA THR A 12 -1.03 -6.67 -0.83
C THR A 12 -1.18 -7.97 -0.07
N ARG A 13 -1.72 -9.00 -0.73
CA ARG A 13 -1.84 -10.35 -0.16
C ARG A 13 -0.54 -11.12 -0.33
N GLN A 14 -0.15 -11.86 0.70
CA GLN A 14 0.94 -12.84 0.65
C GLN A 14 0.42 -14.16 1.23
N ILE A 15 0.41 -15.20 0.41
CA ILE A 15 -0.13 -16.53 0.78
C ILE A 15 1.03 -17.41 1.27
N THR A 16 0.84 -18.20 2.33
CA THR A 16 1.89 -19.06 2.90
C THR A 16 2.22 -20.29 2.05
N SER A 17 1.31 -20.72 1.18
CA SER A 17 1.52 -21.85 0.27
C SER A 17 2.79 -21.67 -0.57
N THR A 18 3.63 -22.70 -0.65
CA THR A 18 4.87 -22.70 -1.44
C THR A 18 4.61 -22.51 -2.94
N GLU A 19 3.45 -22.96 -3.43
CA GLU A 19 3.03 -22.78 -4.82
C GLU A 19 2.76 -21.31 -5.17
N ALA A 20 2.47 -20.47 -4.17
CA ALA A 20 2.20 -19.05 -4.35
C ALA A 20 3.47 -18.20 -4.49
N THR A 21 4.66 -18.78 -4.55
CA THR A 21 5.94 -18.04 -4.58
C THR A 21 5.99 -16.98 -5.70
N THR A 22 5.60 -17.35 -6.92
CA THR A 22 5.58 -16.44 -8.06
C THR A 22 4.53 -15.33 -7.87
N ALA A 23 3.30 -15.71 -7.49
CA ALA A 23 2.21 -14.76 -7.25
C ALA A 23 2.55 -13.76 -6.13
N ASN A 24 3.13 -14.23 -5.02
CA ASN A 24 3.59 -13.39 -3.93
C ASN A 24 4.69 -12.42 -4.37
N SER A 25 5.64 -12.88 -5.20
CA SER A 25 6.71 -12.05 -5.74
C SER A 25 6.17 -10.95 -6.65
N GLN A 26 5.23 -11.30 -7.52
CA GLN A 26 4.53 -10.34 -8.37
C GLN A 26 3.74 -9.32 -7.52
N ALA A 27 3.00 -9.77 -6.51
CA ALA A 27 2.25 -8.88 -5.63
C ALA A 27 3.15 -7.89 -4.88
N ARG A 28 4.33 -8.31 -4.41
CA ARG A 28 5.33 -7.40 -3.79
C ARG A 28 5.88 -6.38 -4.79
N HIS A 29 6.15 -6.81 -6.02
CA HIS A 29 6.65 -5.90 -7.06
C HIS A 29 5.60 -4.86 -7.48
N MET A 30 4.34 -5.27 -7.59
CA MET A 30 3.22 -4.35 -7.84
C MET A 30 3.08 -3.35 -6.71
N ARG A 31 3.12 -3.80 -5.44
CA ARG A 31 3.11 -2.92 -4.28
C ARG A 31 4.21 -1.87 -4.32
N GLU A 32 5.44 -2.27 -4.62
CA GLU A 32 6.58 -1.34 -4.74
C GLU A 32 6.36 -0.33 -5.88
N THR A 33 5.83 -0.79 -7.02
CA THR A 33 5.48 0.08 -8.15
C THR A 33 4.43 1.11 -7.75
N ASP A 34 3.32 0.67 -7.13
CA ASP A 34 2.23 1.55 -6.70
C ASP A 34 2.74 2.58 -5.67
N LEU A 35 3.49 2.16 -4.66
CA LEU A 35 4.07 3.06 -3.66
C LEU A 35 4.95 4.14 -4.32
N ASN A 36 5.76 3.76 -5.31
CA ASN A 36 6.60 4.70 -6.05
C ASN A 36 5.77 5.66 -6.92
N GLU A 37 4.72 5.19 -7.59
CA GLU A 37 3.84 6.02 -8.41
C GLU A 37 3.03 7.03 -7.58
N TYR A 38 2.49 6.59 -6.43
CA TYR A 38 1.83 7.48 -5.49
C TYR A 38 2.80 8.48 -4.87
N GLY A 39 4.02 8.06 -4.54
CA GLY A 39 5.10 8.94 -4.08
C GLY A 39 5.38 10.07 -5.07
N LYS A 40 5.51 9.76 -6.37
CA LYS A 40 5.65 10.76 -7.45
C LYS A 40 4.46 11.71 -7.55
N SER A 41 3.28 11.24 -7.17
CA SER A 41 2.03 12.01 -7.15
C SER A 41 1.84 12.83 -5.86
N GLY A 42 2.84 12.87 -4.97
CA GLY A 42 2.83 13.65 -3.73
C GLY A 42 2.09 13.00 -2.56
N TYR A 43 1.81 11.70 -2.65
CA TYR A 43 1.32 10.93 -1.50
C TYR A 43 2.51 10.44 -0.66
N GLU A 44 2.36 10.48 0.65
CA GLU A 44 3.33 9.95 1.61
C GLU A 44 2.74 8.73 2.31
N LEU A 45 3.53 7.67 2.47
CA LEU A 45 3.15 6.52 3.28
C LEU A 45 3.02 6.94 4.75
N ARG A 46 1.84 6.76 5.34
CA ARG A 46 1.54 7.13 6.74
C ARG A 46 1.55 5.95 7.69
N SER A 47 1.11 4.79 7.22
CA SER A 47 1.11 3.56 8.03
C SER A 47 1.13 2.33 7.15
N THR A 48 1.73 1.27 7.67
CA THR A 48 1.64 -0.09 7.13
C THR A 48 1.11 -1.00 8.23
N ILE A 49 0.01 -1.69 7.96
CA ILE A 49 -0.59 -2.65 8.88
C ILE A 49 -0.48 -4.04 8.25
N VAL A 50 -0.11 -5.04 9.04
CA VAL A 50 -0.09 -6.43 8.61
C VAL A 50 -1.19 -7.17 9.34
N VAL A 51 -2.15 -7.70 8.59
CA VAL A 51 -3.29 -8.46 9.11
C VAL A 51 -3.08 -9.93 8.81
N PRO A 52 -2.90 -10.78 9.84
CA PRO A 52 -2.87 -12.23 9.66
C PRO A 52 -4.20 -12.73 9.07
N GLN A 53 -4.10 -13.69 8.16
CA GLN A 53 -5.22 -14.44 7.58
C GLN A 53 -4.95 -15.93 7.76
N GLU A 54 -5.96 -16.77 7.59
CA GLU A 54 -5.84 -18.23 7.73
C GLU A 54 -4.73 -18.80 6.83
N ASP A 55 -4.58 -18.28 5.61
CA ASP A 55 -3.66 -18.76 4.59
C ASP A 55 -2.50 -17.79 4.29
N GLY A 56 -2.25 -16.81 5.17
CA GLY A 56 -1.17 -15.85 4.96
C GLY A 56 -1.35 -14.52 5.66
N ILE A 57 -1.03 -13.44 4.96
CA ILE A 57 -1.16 -12.07 5.47
C ILE A 57 -1.71 -11.15 4.38
N VAL A 58 -2.37 -10.09 4.82
CA VAL A 58 -2.66 -8.90 4.00
C VAL A 58 -1.88 -7.73 4.59
N ILE A 59 -1.10 -7.06 3.74
CA ILE A 59 -0.41 -5.83 4.09
C ILE A 59 -1.25 -4.67 3.55
N VAL A 60 -1.65 -3.76 4.44
CA VAL A 60 -2.44 -2.57 4.12
C VAL A 60 -1.56 -1.34 4.33
N ASP A 61 -1.17 -0.69 3.24
CA ASP A 61 -0.48 0.59 3.27
C ASP A 61 -1.48 1.73 3.17
N THR A 62 -1.43 2.68 4.09
CA THR A 62 -2.23 3.91 4.00
C THR A 62 -1.33 5.06 3.62
N LEU A 63 -1.63 5.72 2.50
CA LEU A 63 -0.93 6.90 2.03
C LEU A 63 -1.83 8.13 2.16
N ALA A 64 -1.22 9.27 2.40
CA ALA A 64 -1.93 10.55 2.47
C ALA A 64 -1.21 11.65 1.70
N ARG A 65 -1.99 12.50 1.04
CA ARG A 65 -1.52 13.72 0.38
C ARG A 65 -2.26 14.92 0.96
N THR A 66 -1.54 15.88 1.51
CA THR A 66 -2.11 17.13 2.03
C THR A 66 -1.84 18.26 1.05
N GLN A 67 -2.87 19.02 0.71
CA GLN A 67 -2.80 20.19 -0.15
C GLN A 67 -3.31 21.42 0.60
N GLU A 68 -2.61 22.54 0.46
CA GLU A 68 -3.12 23.83 0.90
C GLU A 68 -4.16 24.32 -0.11
N MET A 69 -5.32 24.75 0.39
CA MET A 69 -6.35 25.38 -0.44
C MET A 69 -6.16 26.90 -0.37
N ILE A 70 -6.14 27.52 -1.55
CA ILE A 70 -6.07 28.97 -1.75
C ILE A 70 -7.43 29.59 -1.41
#